data_AF-A0A961G6A4-F1
#
_entry.id   AF-A0A961G6A4-F1
#
_cell.length_a   1.000
_cell.length_b   1.000
_cell.length_c   1.000
_cell.angle_alpha   90.00
_cell.angle_beta   90.00
_cell.angle_gamma   90.00
#
_symmetry.space_group_name_H-M   'P 1'
#
loop_
_entity.id
_entity.type
_entity.pdbx_description
1 polymer ?
#
loop_
_entity_poly.entity_id
_entity_poly.type
_entity_poly.pdbx_seq_one_letter_code
_entity_poly.pdbx_strand_id
1 'polypeptide(L)'
;MHAFRSPFRLFIVGVVGIVLLVAALDIMFFHWLSVPPEGSPGALSTRGQAQQRGDIIWGATFVGVGVLLLGWALGELFKRKPVVDVRDDGLYAQIGANQPEVLIPWIDIASVSSTVTTDPYDGSEREQLVVEIADPSHIPASMAGARWEGSKLFIDAHDWSRAVTEIALAAQGAREAALRSTRASVGNTSPSMMWETSVDVPPTDEEE
;
A
#
# COMPACT_ATOMS: atom_id res chain seq x y z
N MET A 1 3.72 -11.97 -2.17
CA MET A 1 4.72 -10.86 -2.05
C MET A 1 3.96 -9.54 -2.07
N HIS A 2 4.23 -8.63 -1.14
CA HIS A 2 3.40 -7.44 -0.91
C HIS A 2 4.16 -6.13 -1.16
N ALA A 3 3.49 -5.14 -1.74
CA ALA A 3 3.92 -3.74 -1.78
C ALA A 3 2.93 -2.88 -0.97
N PHE A 4 3.44 -2.02 -0.09
CA PHE A 4 2.63 -1.09 0.70
C PHE A 4 2.87 0.35 0.23
N ARG A 5 1.90 1.25 0.47
CA ARG A 5 2.17 2.70 0.32
C ARG A 5 3.18 3.15 1.36
N SER A 6 4.06 4.05 0.96
CA SER A 6 5.07 4.69 1.78
C SER A 6 4.35 5.52 2.84
N PRO A 7 4.71 5.35 4.12
CA PRO A 7 4.08 6.09 5.20
C PRO A 7 4.49 7.57 5.22
N PHE A 8 5.34 8.04 4.29
CA PHE A 8 5.95 9.36 4.35
C PHE A 8 4.92 10.51 4.36
N ARG A 9 3.87 10.44 3.54
CA ARG A 9 2.81 11.46 3.56
C ARG A 9 2.07 11.49 4.90
N LEU A 10 1.75 10.33 5.45
CA LEU A 10 1.10 10.21 6.77
C LEU A 10 2.03 10.72 7.88
N PHE A 11 3.33 10.46 7.76
CA PHE A 11 4.33 10.98 8.68
C PHE A 11 4.36 12.51 8.67
N ILE A 12 4.40 13.15 7.49
CA ILE A 12 4.33 14.62 7.38
C ILE A 12 3.06 15.17 8.04
N VAL A 13 1.90 14.57 7.76
CA VAL A 13 0.64 14.98 8.38
C VAL A 13 0.70 14.86 9.91
N GLY A 14 1.28 13.78 10.42
CA GLY A 14 1.52 13.60 11.85
C GLY A 14 2.44 14.67 12.45
N VAL A 15 3.55 15.01 11.76
CA VAL A 15 4.47 16.07 12.18
C VAL A 15 3.77 17.43 12.23
N VAL A 16 2.97 17.76 11.21
CA VAL A 16 2.15 18.99 11.20
C VAL A 16 1.21 19.01 12.40
N GLY A 17 0.55 17.88 12.70
CA GLY A 17 -0.27 17.73 13.89
C GLY A 17 0.49 18.05 15.19
N ILE A 18 1.70 17.50 15.36
CA ILE A 18 2.55 17.76 16.53
C ILE A 18 2.94 19.24 16.63
N VAL A 19 3.32 19.87 15.51
CA VAL A 19 3.68 21.30 15.48
C VAL A 19 2.51 22.17 15.95
N LEU A 20 1.28 21.86 15.52
CA LEU A 20 0.08 22.58 15.99
C LEU A 20 -0.14 22.42 17.49
N LEU A 21 0.08 21.23 18.05
CA LEU A 21 -0.03 21.00 19.50
C LEU A 21 1.01 21.81 20.29
N VAL A 22 2.25 21.86 19.81
CA VAL A 22 3.31 22.68 20.44
C VAL A 22 2.97 24.16 20.35
N ALA A 23 2.48 24.64 19.20
CA ALA A 23 2.03 26.02 19.04
C ALA A 23 0.88 26.37 19.99
N ALA A 24 -0.07 25.45 20.19
CA ALA A 24 -1.15 25.64 21.14
C ALA A 24 -0.66 25.77 22.58
N LEU A 25 0.30 24.93 23.00
CA LEU A 25 0.91 25.02 24.33
C LEU A 25 1.68 26.33 24.52
N ASP A 26 2.37 26.78 23.47
CA ASP A 26 3.08 28.06 23.48
C ASP A 26 2.12 29.24 23.64
N ILE A 27 1.02 29.27 22.89
CA ILE A 27 0.01 30.33 22.96
C ILE A 27 -0.74 30.34 24.29
N MET A 28 -1.05 29.17 24.86
CA MET A 28 -1.90 29.11 26.05
C MET A 28 -1.12 29.26 27.36
N PHE A 29 0.15 28.85 27.40
CA PHE A 29 0.88 28.71 28.65
C PHE A 29 2.27 29.34 28.61
N PHE A 30 3.11 28.93 27.66
CA PHE A 30 4.55 29.17 27.77
C PHE A 30 5.00 30.54 27.24
N HIS A 31 4.38 31.03 26.17
CA HIS A 31 4.70 32.29 25.53
C HIS A 31 6.20 32.46 25.24
N TRP A 32 6.84 31.39 24.74
CA TRP A 32 8.21 31.42 24.28
C TRP A 32 8.34 32.15 22.94
N LEU A 33 7.37 31.94 22.03
CA LEU A 33 7.27 32.66 20.76
C LEU A 33 6.07 33.60 20.71
N SER A 34 4.96 33.22 21.36
CA SER A 34 3.77 34.06 21.44
C SER A 34 3.94 35.21 22.43
N VAL A 35 3.16 36.28 22.26
CA VAL A 35 3.21 37.46 23.14
C VAL A 35 2.26 37.24 24.31
N PRO A 36 2.71 37.34 25.57
CA PRO A 36 1.83 37.18 26.71
C PRO A 36 0.79 38.30 26.80
N PRO A 37 -0.41 38.02 27.35
CA PRO A 37 -1.46 39.03 27.53
C PRO A 37 -1.01 40.23 28.36
N GLU A 38 -1.39 41.44 27.93
CA GLU A 38 -1.01 42.69 28.59
C GLU A 38 -1.66 42.84 29.98
N GLY A 39 -0.83 43.00 31.03
CA GLY A 39 -1.30 43.17 32.40
C GLY A 39 -0.33 43.89 33.33
N SER A 40 -0.85 44.31 34.48
CA SER A 40 -0.11 44.76 35.67
C SER A 40 0.10 43.55 36.60
N PRO A 41 1.12 43.52 37.48
CA PRO A 41 1.27 42.43 38.44
C PRO A 41 -0.04 42.16 39.20
N GLY A 42 -0.63 40.97 38.95
CA GLY A 42 -1.87 40.52 39.60
C GLY A 42 -3.20 40.91 38.93
N ALA A 43 -3.20 41.69 37.83
CA ALA A 43 -4.45 42.02 37.11
C ALA A 43 -4.23 42.24 35.61
N LEU A 44 -5.02 41.53 34.79
CA LEU A 44 -5.07 41.74 33.34
C LEU A 44 -5.80 43.05 33.01
N SER A 45 -5.27 43.78 32.03
CA SER A 45 -5.97 44.92 31.45
C SER A 45 -7.18 44.45 30.64
N THR A 46 -8.14 45.32 30.32
CA THR A 46 -9.26 44.98 29.42
C THR A 46 -8.78 44.43 28.07
N ARG A 47 -7.65 44.98 27.57
CA ARG A 47 -6.99 44.51 26.36
C ARG A 47 -6.34 43.13 26.55
N GLY A 48 -5.69 42.91 27.70
CA GLY A 48 -5.13 41.61 28.09
C GLY A 48 -6.20 40.52 28.24
N GLN A 49 -7.38 40.85 28.78
CA GLN A 49 -8.50 39.91 28.84
C GLN A 49 -9.01 39.53 27.44
N ALA A 50 -9.05 40.48 26.51
CA ALA A 50 -9.41 40.20 25.13
C ALA A 50 -8.35 39.34 24.41
N GLN A 51 -7.07 39.61 24.63
CA GLN A 51 -5.95 38.80 24.14
C GLN A 51 -6.05 37.38 24.68
N GLN A 52 -6.21 37.21 25.99
CA GLN A 52 -6.34 35.89 26.63
C GLN A 52 -7.51 35.08 26.06
N ARG A 53 -8.66 35.71 25.78
CA ARG A 53 -9.79 35.02 25.12
C ARG A 53 -9.41 34.57 23.70
N GLY A 54 -8.71 35.42 22.95
CA GLY A 54 -8.17 35.08 21.64
C GLY A 54 -7.20 33.90 21.71
N ASP A 55 -6.27 33.92 22.65
CA ASP A 55 -5.27 32.88 22.86
C ASP A 55 -5.93 31.53 23.22
N ILE A 56 -6.97 31.55 24.05
CA ILE A 56 -7.76 30.35 24.36
C ILE A 56 -8.47 29.82 23.11
N ILE A 57 -9.07 30.68 22.30
CA ILE A 57 -9.78 30.26 21.07
C ILE A 57 -8.80 29.64 20.07
N TRP A 58 -7.68 30.31 19.81
CA TRP A 58 -6.66 29.82 18.87
C TRP A 58 -5.94 28.58 19.39
N GLY A 59 -5.57 28.56 20.67
CA GLY A 59 -4.99 27.40 21.32
C GLY A 59 -5.91 26.18 21.24
N ALA A 60 -7.19 26.34 21.59
CA ALA A 60 -8.17 25.26 21.46
C ALA A 60 -8.35 24.78 20.02
N THR A 61 -8.35 25.70 19.05
CA THR A 61 -8.43 25.36 17.62
C THR A 61 -7.22 24.54 17.18
N PHE A 62 -6.01 24.94 17.56
CA PHE A 62 -4.79 24.22 17.23
C PHE A 62 -4.70 22.86 17.93
N VAL A 63 -5.18 22.74 19.18
CA VAL A 63 -5.34 21.44 19.84
C VAL A 63 -6.29 20.55 19.05
N GLY A 64 -7.49 21.04 18.72
CA GLY A 64 -8.50 20.26 18.01
C GLY A 64 -8.01 19.75 16.65
N VAL A 65 -7.43 20.64 15.83
CA VAL A 65 -6.88 20.28 14.52
C VAL A 65 -5.66 19.38 14.66
N GLY A 66 -4.75 19.68 15.58
CA GLY A 66 -3.54 18.91 15.82
C GLY A 66 -3.83 17.47 16.23
N VAL A 67 -4.75 17.27 17.18
CA VAL A 67 -5.21 15.94 17.62
C VAL A 67 -5.88 15.19 16.47
N LEU A 68 -6.72 15.86 15.66
CA LEU A 68 -7.40 15.23 14.53
C LEU A 68 -6.40 14.74 13.48
N LEU A 69 -5.46 15.59 13.07
CA LEU A 69 -4.43 15.22 12.09
C LEU A 69 -3.54 14.10 12.59
N LEU A 70 -3.07 14.20 13.84
CA LEU A 70 -2.20 13.19 14.44
C LEU A 70 -2.95 11.86 14.60
N GLY A 71 -4.18 11.90 15.11
CA GLY A 71 -5.01 10.72 15.29
C GLY A 71 -5.36 10.04 13.96
N TRP A 72 -5.68 10.82 12.92
CA TRP A 72 -5.92 10.29 11.58
C TRP A 72 -4.67 9.66 10.97
N ALA A 73 -3.52 10.35 11.05
CA ALA A 73 -2.24 9.83 10.55
C ALA A 73 -1.85 8.51 11.24
N LEU A 74 -1.99 8.44 12.58
CA LEU A 74 -1.74 7.21 13.33
C LEU A 74 -2.71 6.09 12.95
N GLY A 75 -4.00 6.40 12.80
CA GLY A 75 -5.03 5.43 12.42
C GLY A 75 -4.79 4.82 11.04
N GLU A 76 -4.42 5.64 10.06
CA GLU A 76 -4.00 5.18 8.72
C GLU A 76 -2.73 4.33 8.78
N LEU A 77 -1.76 4.71 9.62
CA LEU A 77 -0.50 3.98 9.78
C LEU A 77 -0.71 2.56 10.33
N PHE A 78 -1.72 2.35 11.18
CA PHE A 78 -2.08 1.02 11.69
C PHE A 78 -2.90 0.20 10.70
N LYS A 79 -3.66 0.83 9.81
CA LYS A 79 -4.48 0.15 8.78
C LYS A 79 -3.71 -0.05 7.47
N ARG A 80 -2.43 -0.43 7.53
CA ARG A 80 -1.63 -0.70 6.32
C ARG A 80 -2.23 -1.87 5.56
N LYS A 81 -2.83 -1.57 4.42
CA LYS A 81 -3.22 -2.57 3.42
C LYS A 81 -2.22 -2.57 2.27
N PRO A 82 -1.90 -3.74 1.70
CA PRO A 82 -1.01 -3.83 0.55
C PRO A 82 -1.70 -3.22 -0.69
N VAL A 83 -0.97 -2.42 -1.46
CA VAL A 83 -1.41 -1.86 -2.75
C VAL A 83 -1.42 -2.94 -3.81
N VAL A 84 -0.38 -3.77 -3.79
CA VAL A 84 -0.25 -4.94 -4.67
C VAL A 84 0.17 -6.12 -3.83
N ASP A 85 -0.51 -7.24 -4.03
CA ASP A 85 -0.21 -8.50 -3.39
C ASP A 85 -0.20 -9.63 -4.44
N VAL A 86 0.98 -10.19 -4.64
CA VAL A 86 1.24 -11.35 -5.50
C VAL A 86 0.94 -12.61 -4.68
N ARG A 87 -0.17 -13.28 -4.98
CA ARG A 87 -0.59 -14.54 -4.35
C ARG A 87 -0.57 -15.70 -5.36
N ASP A 88 -0.85 -16.91 -4.90
CA ASP A 88 -0.79 -18.12 -5.73
C ASP A 88 -1.91 -18.19 -6.78
N ASP A 89 -3.05 -17.56 -6.50
CA ASP A 89 -4.26 -17.52 -7.34
C ASP A 89 -4.32 -16.31 -8.29
N GLY A 90 -3.64 -15.21 -7.96
CA GLY A 90 -3.59 -14.05 -8.82
C GLY A 90 -2.84 -12.85 -8.24
N LEU A 91 -2.99 -11.73 -8.95
CA LEU A 91 -2.54 -10.43 -8.52
C LEU A 91 -3.69 -9.69 -7.85
N TYR A 92 -3.57 -9.45 -6.56
CA TYR A 92 -4.49 -8.59 -5.84
C TYR A 92 -3.99 -7.16 -5.91
N ALA A 93 -4.84 -6.25 -6.39
CA ALA A 93 -4.52 -4.84 -6.49
C ALA A 93 -5.56 -4.03 -5.70
N GLN A 94 -5.10 -3.30 -4.69
CA GLN A 94 -5.90 -2.31 -4.00
C GLN A 94 -5.60 -0.93 -4.57
N ILE A 95 -6.36 -0.57 -5.58
CA ILE A 95 -6.13 0.66 -6.34
C ILE A 95 -7.15 1.73 -5.90
N GLY A 96 -6.81 2.38 -4.79
CA GLY A 96 -7.58 3.47 -4.17
C GLY A 96 -7.70 3.32 -2.66
N ALA A 97 -7.94 4.42 -1.95
CA ALA A 97 -7.99 4.42 -0.47
C ALA A 97 -9.19 3.63 0.10
N ASN A 98 -10.33 3.63 -0.60
CA ASN A 98 -11.60 3.07 -0.12
C ASN A 98 -12.22 2.02 -1.04
N GLN A 99 -11.51 1.58 -2.08
CA GLN A 99 -12.04 0.55 -2.97
C GLN A 99 -11.72 -0.86 -2.46
N PRO A 100 -12.60 -1.85 -2.72
CA PRO A 100 -12.33 -3.24 -2.42
C PRO A 100 -11.11 -3.72 -3.21
N GLU A 101 -10.39 -4.67 -2.63
CA GLU A 101 -9.26 -5.35 -3.27
C GLU A 101 -9.78 -6.08 -4.53
N VAL A 102 -9.14 -5.84 -5.68
CA VAL A 102 -9.51 -6.48 -6.95
C VAL A 102 -8.55 -7.64 -7.19
N LEU A 103 -9.10 -8.85 -7.35
CA LEU A 103 -8.35 -10.03 -7.78
C LEU A 103 -8.29 -10.06 -9.30
N ILE A 104 -7.07 -10.12 -9.85
CA ILE A 104 -6.81 -10.40 -11.26
C ILE A 104 -6.17 -11.79 -11.34
N PRO A 105 -6.91 -12.82 -11.78
CA PRO A 105 -6.40 -14.19 -11.88
C PRO A 105 -5.17 -14.29 -12.80
N TRP A 106 -4.25 -15.20 -12.49
CA TRP A 106 -3.05 -15.39 -13.32
C TRP A 106 -3.35 -15.77 -14.77
N ILE A 107 -4.49 -16.42 -15.01
CA ILE A 107 -4.93 -16.83 -16.34
C ILE A 107 -5.32 -15.65 -17.23
N ASP A 108 -5.80 -14.56 -16.63
CA ASP A 108 -6.22 -13.36 -17.34
C ASP A 108 -5.04 -12.41 -17.58
N ILE A 109 -3.91 -12.64 -16.93
CA ILE A 109 -2.70 -11.83 -17.10
C ILE A 109 -1.87 -12.39 -18.26
N ALA A 110 -1.72 -11.60 -19.31
CA ALA A 110 -0.88 -11.91 -20.46
C ALA A 110 0.62 -11.68 -20.14
N SER A 111 0.94 -10.56 -19.50
CA SER A 111 2.31 -10.24 -19.07
C SER A 111 2.30 -9.27 -17.89
N VAL A 112 3.38 -9.29 -17.10
CA VAL A 112 3.65 -8.30 -16.04
C VAL A 112 5.02 -7.73 -16.32
N SER A 113 5.17 -6.40 -16.30
CA SER A 113 6.45 -5.72 -16.49
C SER A 113 6.50 -4.43 -15.68
N SER A 114 7.68 -3.82 -15.55
CA SER A 114 7.86 -2.50 -14.96
C SER A 114 8.30 -1.51 -16.03
N THR A 115 7.84 -0.27 -15.93
CA THR A 115 8.29 0.84 -16.77
C THR A 115 8.53 2.08 -15.92
N VAL A 116 9.26 3.04 -16.48
CA VAL A 116 9.42 4.39 -15.94
C VAL A 116 8.74 5.34 -16.93
N THR A 117 7.87 6.21 -16.42
CA THR A 117 7.22 7.23 -17.24
C THR A 117 7.51 8.60 -16.65
N THR A 118 7.63 9.60 -17.51
CA THR A 118 7.78 10.98 -17.07
C THR A 118 6.40 11.56 -16.80
N ASP A 119 6.21 12.10 -15.60
CA ASP A 119 4.99 12.81 -15.23
C ASP A 119 4.88 14.11 -16.06
N PRO A 120 3.77 14.32 -16.80
CA PRO A 120 3.59 15.49 -17.65
C PRO A 120 3.45 16.81 -16.89
N TYR A 121 3.18 16.78 -15.57
CA TYR A 121 2.94 17.98 -14.77
C TYR A 121 4.22 18.55 -14.16
N ASP A 122 5.11 17.70 -13.66
CA ASP A 122 6.33 18.12 -12.95
C ASP A 122 7.63 17.62 -13.60
N GLY A 123 7.55 16.78 -14.63
CA GLY A 123 8.71 16.19 -15.32
C GLY A 123 9.44 15.13 -14.50
N SER A 124 8.88 14.69 -13.36
CA SER A 124 9.48 13.65 -12.52
C SER A 124 9.38 12.27 -13.17
N GLU A 125 10.37 11.42 -12.92
CA GLU A 125 10.31 10.02 -13.31
C GLU A 125 9.48 9.22 -12.30
N ARG A 126 8.46 8.51 -12.80
CA ARG A 126 7.59 7.66 -12.01
C ARG A 126 7.66 6.22 -12.46
N GLU A 127 8.01 5.35 -11.52
CA GLU A 127 7.94 3.91 -11.69
C GLU A 127 6.47 3.46 -11.78
N GLN A 128 6.17 2.60 -12.75
CA GLN A 128 4.84 2.03 -12.95
C GLN A 128 4.93 0.52 -13.17
N LEU A 129 4.02 -0.22 -12.53
CA LEU A 129 3.80 -1.63 -12.83
C LEU A 129 2.82 -1.72 -14.00
N VAL A 130 3.22 -2.39 -15.07
CA VAL A 130 2.41 -2.62 -16.27
C VAL A 130 1.92 -4.05 -16.26
N VAL A 131 0.61 -4.23 -16.13
CA VAL A 131 -0.07 -5.52 -16.19
C VAL A 131 -0.86 -5.58 -17.49
N GLU A 132 -0.44 -6.43 -18.42
CA GLU A 132 -1.17 -6.66 -19.65
C GLU A 132 -2.18 -7.78 -19.42
N ILE A 133 -3.45 -7.48 -19.71
CA ILE A 133 -4.59 -8.34 -19.38
C ILE A 133 -5.22 -8.82 -20.69
N ALA A 134 -5.42 -10.13 -20.80
CA ALA A 134 -5.96 -10.77 -21.99
C ALA A 134 -7.43 -10.37 -22.23
N ASP A 135 -8.22 -10.32 -21.17
CA ASP A 135 -9.62 -9.88 -21.21
C ASP A 135 -9.92 -8.91 -20.04
N PRO A 136 -9.99 -7.59 -20.28
CA PRO A 136 -10.23 -6.60 -19.24
C PRO A 136 -11.71 -6.47 -18.85
N SER A 137 -12.64 -7.21 -19.48
CA SER A 137 -14.09 -7.00 -19.36
C SER A 137 -14.65 -7.13 -17.93
N HIS A 138 -14.00 -7.93 -17.08
CA HIS A 138 -14.42 -8.19 -15.71
C HIS A 138 -13.71 -7.32 -14.66
N ILE A 139 -12.79 -6.45 -15.09
CA ILE A 139 -11.97 -5.61 -14.20
C ILE A 139 -12.53 -4.18 -14.21
N PRO A 140 -12.64 -3.50 -13.06
CA PRO A 140 -13.18 -2.14 -13.02
C PRO A 140 -12.43 -1.18 -13.96
N ALA A 141 -13.21 -0.44 -14.77
CA ALA A 141 -12.67 0.52 -15.74
C ALA A 141 -11.99 1.74 -15.09
N SER A 142 -12.33 2.07 -13.84
CA SER A 142 -11.72 3.16 -13.09
C SER A 142 -11.12 2.64 -11.78
N MET A 143 -9.81 2.78 -11.64
CA MET A 143 -9.07 2.35 -10.45
C MET A 143 -8.17 3.52 -10.00
N ALA A 144 -8.34 4.01 -8.77
CA ALA A 144 -7.66 5.21 -8.29
C ALA A 144 -6.16 4.97 -8.04
N GLY A 145 -5.29 5.54 -8.88
CA GLY A 145 -3.85 5.26 -8.89
C GLY A 145 -3.42 4.21 -9.91
N ALA A 146 -4.33 3.83 -10.81
CA ALA A 146 -3.98 3.14 -12.04
C ALA A 146 -4.65 3.79 -13.25
N ARG A 147 -4.07 3.57 -14.43
CA ARG A 147 -4.63 4.02 -15.71
C ARG A 147 -4.69 2.84 -16.68
N TRP A 148 -5.74 2.82 -17.49
CA TRP A 148 -5.88 1.87 -18.57
C TRP A 148 -5.38 2.47 -19.89
N GLU A 149 -4.66 1.67 -20.67
CA GLU A 149 -4.30 1.96 -22.05
C GLU A 149 -4.52 0.68 -22.88
N GLY A 150 -5.71 0.56 -23.47
CA GLY A 150 -6.13 -0.67 -24.13
C GLY A 150 -6.22 -1.83 -23.14
N SER A 151 -5.46 -2.90 -23.39
CA SER A 151 -5.34 -4.09 -22.52
C SER A 151 -4.33 -3.93 -21.37
N LYS A 152 -3.63 -2.80 -21.29
CA LYS A 152 -2.58 -2.57 -20.30
C LYS A 152 -3.09 -1.74 -19.14
N LEU A 153 -2.92 -2.26 -17.95
CA LEU A 153 -3.15 -1.59 -16.68
C LEU A 153 -1.81 -1.08 -16.14
N PHE A 154 -1.67 0.23 -16.01
CA PHE A 154 -0.51 0.88 -15.41
C PHE A 154 -0.84 1.28 -13.99
N ILE A 155 -0.15 0.71 -13.02
CA ILE A 155 -0.32 1.00 -11.59
C ILE A 155 0.86 1.86 -11.14
N ASP A 156 0.58 3.03 -10.56
CA ASP A 156 1.61 3.94 -10.06
C ASP A 156 2.33 3.33 -8.85
N ALA A 157 3.66 3.23 -8.95
CA ALA A 157 4.52 2.67 -7.93
C ALA A 157 5.34 3.72 -7.16
N HIS A 158 5.14 5.01 -7.44
CA HIS A 158 5.92 6.12 -6.83
C HIS A 158 5.98 6.06 -5.30
N ASP A 159 4.87 5.67 -4.66
CA ASP A 159 4.78 5.58 -3.20
C ASP A 159 5.01 4.16 -2.69
N TRP A 160 5.63 3.21 -3.40
CA TRP A 160 5.74 1.84 -2.91
C TRP A 160 6.90 1.65 -1.94
N SER A 161 6.71 0.78 -0.94
CA SER A 161 7.76 0.37 0.01
C SER A 161 8.80 -0.57 -0.61
N ARG A 162 8.58 -1.04 -1.84
CA ARG A 162 9.44 -1.96 -2.58
C ARG A 162 9.58 -1.47 -4.02
N ALA A 163 10.74 -1.70 -4.62
CA ALA A 163 10.99 -1.34 -6.01
C ALA A 163 10.00 -2.06 -6.94
N VAL A 164 9.47 -1.35 -7.94
CA VAL A 164 8.47 -1.91 -8.86
C VAL A 164 9.01 -3.13 -9.60
N THR A 165 10.31 -3.13 -9.91
CA THR A 165 10.98 -4.21 -10.65
C THR A 165 10.99 -5.52 -9.86
N GLU A 166 11.18 -5.46 -8.54
CA GLU A 166 11.11 -6.66 -7.70
C GLU A 166 9.72 -7.27 -7.70
N ILE A 167 8.68 -6.42 -7.64
CA ILE A 167 7.28 -6.86 -7.67
C ILE A 167 6.96 -7.46 -9.05
N ALA A 168 7.42 -6.82 -10.13
CA ALA A 168 7.25 -7.33 -11.48
C ALA A 168 7.90 -8.72 -11.66
N LEU A 169 9.14 -8.88 -11.21
CA LEU A 169 9.86 -10.17 -11.28
C LEU A 169 9.17 -11.26 -10.46
N ALA A 170 8.72 -10.93 -9.24
CA ALA A 170 7.99 -11.88 -8.41
C ALA A 170 6.64 -12.27 -9.02
N ALA A 171 5.91 -11.32 -9.60
CA ALA A 171 4.65 -11.58 -10.29
C ALA A 171 4.84 -12.43 -11.56
N GLN A 172 5.89 -12.17 -12.34
CA GLN A 172 6.26 -13.00 -13.49
C GLN A 172 6.53 -14.45 -13.06
N GLY A 173 7.36 -14.64 -12.03
CA GLY A 173 7.67 -15.97 -11.50
C GLY A 173 6.44 -16.71 -10.97
N ALA A 174 5.58 -16.02 -10.21
CA ALA A 174 4.33 -16.58 -9.69
C ALA A 174 3.39 -17.00 -10.82
N ARG A 175 3.21 -16.14 -11.83
CA ARG A 175 2.40 -16.45 -13.02
C ARG A 175 2.91 -17.68 -13.76
N GLU A 176 4.21 -17.77 -14.01
CA GLU A 176 4.81 -18.93 -14.70
C GLU A 176 4.65 -20.22 -13.90
N ALA A 177 4.74 -20.16 -12.57
CA ALA A 177 4.49 -21.29 -11.70
C ALA A 177 3.02 -21.73 -11.72
N ALA A 178 2.08 -20.78 -11.66
CA ALA A 178 0.65 -21.05 -11.74
C ALA A 178 0.26 -21.69 -13.09
N LEU A 179 0.73 -21.13 -14.21
CA LEU A 179 0.46 -21.66 -15.54
C LEU A 179 1.05 -23.07 -15.76
N ARG A 180 2.23 -23.36 -15.19
CA ARG A 180 2.81 -24.71 -15.22
C ARG A 180 1.94 -25.71 -14.47
N SER A 181 1.44 -25.33 -13.29
CA SER A 181 0.59 -26.18 -12.46
C SER A 181 -0.73 -26.52 -13.16
N THR A 182 -1.36 -25.54 -13.81
CA THR A 182 -2.58 -25.75 -14.61
C THR A 182 -2.34 -26.64 -15.82
N ARG A 183 -1.19 -26.52 -16.51
CA ARG A 183 -0.86 -27.44 -17.61
C ARG A 183 -0.62 -28.87 -17.12
N ALA A 184 0.02 -29.02 -15.97
CA ALA A 184 0.28 -30.33 -15.38
C ALA A 184 -1.02 -31.04 -14.95
N SER A 185 -2.01 -30.30 -14.43
CA SER A 185 -3.30 -30.89 -14.06
C SER A 185 -4.13 -31.33 -15.26
N VAL A 186 -4.09 -30.58 -16.37
CA VAL A 186 -4.78 -30.95 -17.63
C VAL A 186 -4.08 -32.11 -18.34
N GLY A 187 -2.75 -32.25 -18.18
CA GLY A 187 -1.97 -33.35 -18.74
C GLY A 187 -2.01 -34.65 -17.94
N ASN A 188 -2.57 -34.66 -16.73
CA ASN A 188 -2.66 -35.85 -15.87
C ASN A 188 -3.84 -36.76 -16.29
N THR A 189 -3.83 -37.17 -17.56
CA THR A 189 -4.28 -38.52 -17.93
C THR A 189 -3.48 -39.47 -17.05
N SER A 190 -4.15 -40.20 -16.16
CA SER A 190 -3.55 -41.17 -15.22
C SER A 190 -2.29 -41.81 -15.79
N PRO A 191 -1.13 -41.77 -15.11
CA PRO A 191 0.05 -42.45 -15.60
C PRO A 191 -0.27 -43.95 -15.70
N SER A 192 -0.57 -44.43 -16.90
CA SER A 192 -0.77 -45.84 -17.21
C SER A 192 0.56 -46.61 -17.26
N MET A 193 1.61 -46.08 -16.62
CA MET A 193 2.87 -46.77 -16.39
C MET A 193 2.93 -47.24 -14.94
N MET A 194 2.06 -48.19 -14.61
CA MET A 194 2.32 -49.14 -13.53
C MET A 194 3.37 -50.11 -14.08
N TRP A 195 4.65 -49.84 -13.82
CA TRP A 195 5.71 -50.82 -14.09
C TRP A 195 5.64 -51.87 -12.98
N GLU A 196 4.95 -52.97 -13.25
CA GLU A 196 4.98 -54.14 -12.40
C GLU A 196 6.36 -54.80 -12.55
N THR A 197 7.24 -54.60 -11.57
CA THR A 197 8.52 -55.30 -11.52
C THR A 197 8.30 -56.64 -10.83
N SER A 198 8.08 -57.70 -11.61
CA SER A 198 8.15 -59.06 -11.11
C SER A 198 9.60 -59.41 -10.83
N VAL A 199 9.95 -59.57 -9.56
CA VAL A 199 11.25 -60.13 -9.16
C VAL A 199 11.07 -61.64 -9.10
N ASP A 200 11.71 -62.36 -10.04
CA ASP A 200 11.83 -63.81 -9.94
C ASP A 200 12.73 -64.14 -8.75
N VAL A 201 12.13 -64.64 -7.67
CA VAL A 201 12.86 -65.17 -6.52
C VAL A 201 13.08 -66.66 -6.78
N PRO A 202 14.33 -67.13 -6.97
CA PRO A 202 14.60 -68.54 -7.10
C PRO A 202 14.24 -69.29 -5.81
N PRO A 203 13.74 -70.53 -5.90
CA PRO A 203 13.37 -71.32 -4.73
C PRO A 203 14.58 -71.47 -3.81
N THR A 204 14.36 -71.21 -2.53
CA THR A 204 15.35 -71.40 -1.48
C THR A 204 15.43 -72.90 -1.23
N ASP A 205 16.54 -73.53 -1.60
CA ASP A 205 16.78 -74.93 -1.25
C ASP A 205 16.88 -75.03 0.28
N GLU A 206 15.87 -75.64 0.89
CA GLU A 206 15.88 -76.07 2.29
C GLU A 206 16.84 -77.25 2.40
N GLU A 207 18.06 -77.01 2.88
CA GLU A 207 18.97 -78.06 3.33
C GLU A 207 18.60 -78.49 4.76
N GLU A 208 18.37 -79.80 4.93
CA GLU A 208 18.15 -80.54 6.19
C GLU A 208 19.35 -80.48 7.16
#